data_AF-A0AAU2WSD7-F1
#
_entry.id   AF-A0AAU2WSD7-F1
#
_cell.length_a   1.000
_cell.length_b   1.000
_cell.length_c   1.000
_cell.angle_alpha   90.00
_cell.angle_beta   90.00
_cell.angle_gamma   90.00
#
_symmetry.space_group_name_H-M   'P 1'
#
loop_
_entity.id
_entity.type
_entity.pdbx_description
1 polymer ?
#
loop_
_entity_poly.entity_id
_entity_poly.type
_entity_poly.pdbx_seq_one_letter_code
_entity_poly.pdbx_strand_id
1 'polypeptide(L)'
;MKVCFITADPGHRLVTGVADLLVPDHQVSTLSPGAGGAAAPTPADVKFWGVDDRVFTAVRRSTLIPPDPGPPPPLPPPLPLPPAWALLARRAGRAMGLEVYGVDIIVTGPDEPLVVDVNAFPGGLGSHIGGPQALADKALHGSRRIDPTDTDRHRKRAAHASRPTADRQPNTRVRPRG
;
A
#
# COMPACT_ATOMS: atom_id res chain seq x y z
N MET A 1 -3.86 7.97 -10.24
CA MET A 1 -3.71 6.76 -9.39
C MET A 1 -5.03 6.46 -8.69
N LYS A 2 -5.20 5.29 -8.08
CA LYS A 2 -6.35 5.03 -7.20
C LYS A 2 -5.98 5.42 -5.77
N VAL A 3 -6.77 6.25 -5.13
CA VAL A 3 -6.61 6.68 -3.73
C VAL A 3 -7.87 6.26 -2.98
N CYS A 4 -7.72 5.55 -1.88
CA CYS A 4 -8.84 5.14 -1.05
C CYS A 4 -8.74 5.79 0.33
N PHE A 5 -9.77 6.51 0.75
CA PHE A 5 -9.92 6.89 2.16
C PHE A 5 -10.50 5.73 2.95
N ILE A 6 -9.95 5.44 4.11
CA ILE A 6 -10.51 4.48 5.05
C ILE A 6 -11.15 5.29 6.18
N THR A 7 -12.48 5.44 6.15
CA THR A 7 -13.23 6.27 7.11
C THR A 7 -14.66 5.76 7.27
N ALA A 8 -15.18 5.81 8.50
CA ALA A 8 -16.59 5.51 8.78
C ALA A 8 -17.53 6.67 8.38
N ASP A 9 -16.98 7.87 8.19
CA ASP A 9 -17.72 9.07 7.78
C ASP A 9 -17.08 9.67 6.51
N PRO A 10 -17.52 9.25 5.30
CA PRO A 10 -17.06 9.83 4.04
C PRO A 10 -17.49 11.30 3.86
N GLY A 11 -18.54 11.75 4.56
CA GLY A 11 -19.07 13.11 4.47
C GLY A 11 -18.34 14.12 5.35
N HIS A 12 -17.40 13.66 6.17
CA HIS A 12 -16.63 14.52 7.06
C HIS A 12 -15.87 15.59 6.26
N ARG A 13 -15.96 16.86 6.66
CA ARG A 13 -15.44 18.01 5.90
C ARG A 13 -13.95 17.90 5.53
N LEU A 14 -13.14 17.30 6.40
CA LEU A 14 -11.72 17.06 6.10
C LEU A 14 -11.54 16.02 4.99
N VAL A 15 -12.33 14.94 5.01
CA VAL A 15 -12.25 13.89 3.99
C VAL A 15 -12.72 14.43 2.66
N THR A 16 -13.86 15.12 2.62
CA THR A 16 -14.40 15.70 1.38
C THR A 16 -13.46 16.77 0.83
N GLY A 17 -12.92 17.65 1.66
CA GLY A 17 -11.99 18.69 1.21
C GLY A 17 -10.70 18.13 0.62
N VAL A 18 -10.15 17.04 1.18
CA VAL A 18 -8.97 16.38 0.59
C VAL A 18 -9.36 15.60 -0.68
N ALA A 19 -10.52 14.94 -0.70
CA ALA A 19 -11.01 14.25 -1.90
C ALA A 19 -11.14 15.23 -3.08
N ASP A 20 -11.73 16.40 -2.87
CA ASP A 20 -11.89 17.44 -3.89
C ASP A 20 -10.54 17.91 -4.48
N LEU A 21 -9.49 17.96 -3.66
CA LEU A 21 -8.12 18.28 -4.11
C LEU A 21 -7.48 17.16 -4.95
N LEU A 22 -7.87 15.90 -4.74
CA LEU A 22 -7.25 14.73 -5.38
C LEU A 22 -8.00 14.26 -6.64
N VAL A 23 -9.32 14.47 -6.70
CA VAL A 23 -10.19 14.05 -7.82
C VAL A 23 -9.69 14.52 -9.21
N PRO A 24 -9.10 15.71 -9.39
CA PRO A 24 -8.65 16.16 -10.71
C PRO A 24 -7.65 15.19 -11.38
N ASP A 25 -6.78 14.56 -10.60
CA ASP A 25 -5.68 13.72 -11.11
C ASP A 25 -5.80 12.25 -10.71
N HIS A 26 -6.73 11.92 -9.81
CA HIS A 26 -6.81 10.61 -9.17
C HIS A 26 -8.24 10.06 -9.09
N GLN A 27 -8.36 8.73 -9.18
CA GLN A 27 -9.60 8.03 -8.86
C GLN A 27 -9.68 7.90 -7.34
N VAL A 28 -10.61 8.62 -6.72
CA VAL A 28 -10.82 8.61 -5.27
C VAL A 28 -12.00 7.71 -4.92
N SER A 29 -11.80 6.82 -3.95
CA SER A 29 -12.85 5.97 -3.36
C SER A 29 -12.83 6.06 -1.84
N THR A 30 -13.90 5.59 -1.20
CA THR A 30 -13.96 5.47 0.25
C THR A 30 -14.33 4.05 0.67
N LEU A 31 -13.66 3.55 1.70
CA LEU A 31 -13.89 2.26 2.32
C LEU A 31 -14.27 2.48 3.79
N SER A 32 -15.45 1.98 4.18
CA SER A 32 -15.87 2.01 5.58
C SER A 32 -15.18 0.88 6.37
N PRO A 33 -14.53 1.17 7.51
CA PRO A 33 -13.74 0.20 8.27
C PRO A 33 -14.51 -1.01 8.85
N GLY A 34 -15.85 -1.01 8.77
CA GLY A 34 -16.72 -2.09 9.25
C GLY A 34 -17.67 -2.65 8.19
N ALA A 35 -17.44 -2.37 6.90
CA ALA A 35 -18.30 -2.88 5.82
C ALA A 35 -18.14 -4.39 5.55
N GLY A 36 -17.13 -5.04 6.15
CA GLY A 36 -17.01 -6.51 6.15
C GLY A 36 -18.13 -7.10 7.00
N GLY A 37 -19.06 -7.81 6.36
CA GLY A 37 -20.22 -8.41 7.02
C GLY A 37 -19.84 -9.32 8.21
N ALA A 38 -20.81 -9.54 9.10
CA ALA A 38 -20.73 -10.20 10.41
C ALA A 38 -20.20 -11.65 10.46
N ALA A 39 -19.61 -12.17 9.37
CA ALA A 39 -18.97 -13.48 9.29
C ALA A 39 -17.48 -13.41 8.89
N ALA A 40 -16.92 -12.22 8.67
CA ALA A 40 -15.49 -12.07 8.41
C ALA A 40 -14.69 -12.32 9.69
N PRO A 41 -13.48 -12.93 9.61
CA PRO A 41 -12.57 -12.97 10.75
C PRO A 41 -12.36 -11.55 11.30
N THR A 42 -12.15 -11.43 12.62
CA THR A 42 -11.92 -10.14 13.27
C THR A 42 -10.91 -9.31 12.47
N PRO A 43 -11.25 -8.08 12.04
CA PRO A 43 -10.35 -7.24 11.26
C PRO A 43 -8.97 -7.16 11.93
N ALA A 44 -7.93 -7.47 11.17
CA ALA A 44 -6.56 -7.48 11.65
C ALA A 44 -5.71 -6.54 10.81
N ASP A 45 -4.87 -5.77 11.49
CA ASP A 45 -3.80 -5.01 10.85
C ASP A 45 -2.60 -5.95 10.77
N VAL A 46 -2.16 -6.25 9.55
CA VAL A 46 -0.98 -7.08 9.32
C VAL A 46 0.14 -6.19 8.82
N LYS A 47 1.21 -6.12 9.62
CA LYS A 47 2.42 -5.39 9.26
C LYS A 47 3.47 -6.38 8.80
N PHE A 48 3.99 -6.14 7.61
CA PHE A 48 5.12 -6.85 7.05
C PHE A 48 6.36 -5.96 7.11
N TRP A 49 7.53 -6.57 7.29
CA TRP A 49 8.83 -5.93 7.11
C TRP A 49 9.66 -6.74 6.14
N GLY A 50 10.15 -6.11 5.09
CA GLY A 50 11.08 -6.70 4.14
C GLY A 50 12.51 -6.27 4.40
N VAL A 51 13.44 -7.21 4.31
CA VAL A 51 14.88 -6.97 4.20
C VAL A 51 15.39 -7.88 3.09
N ASP A 52 15.74 -7.31 1.94
CA ASP A 52 15.97 -8.02 0.68
C ASP A 52 14.82 -9.00 0.36
N ASP A 53 15.11 -10.31 0.40
CA ASP A 53 14.15 -11.38 0.14
C ASP A 53 13.49 -11.93 1.42
N ARG A 54 13.94 -11.49 2.59
CA ARG A 54 13.43 -11.92 3.89
C ARG A 54 12.22 -11.07 4.27
N VAL A 55 11.20 -11.72 4.81
CA VAL A 55 9.96 -11.06 5.24
C VAL A 55 9.65 -11.45 6.67
N PHE A 56 9.41 -10.47 7.51
CA PHE A 56 8.95 -10.60 8.89
C PHE A 56 7.52 -10.08 9.00
N THR A 57 6.74 -10.62 9.94
CA THR A 57 5.30 -10.31 10.03
C THR A 57 4.86 -10.14 11.47
N ALA A 58 3.92 -9.24 11.70
CA ALA A 58 3.17 -9.12 12.94
C ALA A 58 1.70 -8.95 12.59
N VAL A 59 0.85 -9.65 13.33
CA VAL A 59 -0.59 -9.45 13.31
C VAL A 59 -0.96 -8.69 14.57
N ARG A 60 -1.70 -7.60 14.40
CA ARG A 60 -2.25 -6.80 15.48
C ARG A 60 -3.76 -6.73 15.34
N ARG A 61 -4.46 -6.56 16.46
CA ARG A 61 -5.87 -6.18 16.42
C ARG A 61 -5.99 -4.89 15.61
N SER A 62 -6.93 -4.84 14.67
CA SER A 62 -7.09 -3.64 13.86
C SER A 62 -7.54 -2.46 14.71
N THR A 63 -6.87 -1.32 14.53
CA THR A 63 -7.27 -0.04 15.14
C THR A 63 -8.61 0.48 14.60
N LEU A 64 -9.09 -0.11 13.50
CA LEU A 64 -10.40 0.15 12.93
C LEU A 64 -11.55 -0.42 13.78
N ILE A 65 -11.25 -1.32 14.71
CA ILE A 65 -12.24 -1.84 15.66
C ILE A 65 -12.24 -0.90 16.87
N PRO A 66 -13.40 -0.34 17.26
CA PRO A 66 -13.51 0.45 18.48
C PRO A 66 -12.91 -0.31 19.68
N PRO A 67 -12.13 0.37 20.55
CA PRO A 67 -11.63 -0.26 21.76
C PRO A 67 -12.83 -0.72 22.59
N ASP A 68 -12.81 -1.98 23.01
CA ASP A 68 -13.75 -2.47 24.01
C ASP A 68 -13.34 -1.85 25.35
N PRO A 69 -14.25 -1.29 26.17
CA PRO A 69 -13.94 -0.84 27.52
C PRO A 69 -13.40 -1.97 28.45
N GLY A 70 -13.52 -3.23 28.05
CA GLY A 70 -12.89 -4.37 28.75
C GLY A 70 -11.37 -4.48 28.57
N PRO A 71 -10.72 -5.40 29.31
CA PRO A 71 -9.31 -5.71 29.11
C PRO A 71 -9.05 -6.13 27.65
N PRO A 72 -7.89 -5.77 27.06
CA PRO A 72 -7.61 -6.08 25.68
C PRO A 72 -7.72 -7.60 25.49
N PRO A 73 -8.50 -8.07 24.50
CA PRO A 73 -8.57 -9.49 24.21
C PRO A 73 -7.17 -9.99 23.86
N PRO A 74 -6.86 -11.27 24.13
CA PRO A 74 -5.61 -11.86 23.72
C PRO A 74 -5.40 -11.61 22.22
N LEU A 75 -4.15 -11.37 21.83
CA LEU A 75 -3.81 -11.24 20.42
C LEU A 75 -4.39 -12.45 19.67
N PRO A 76 -4.95 -12.26 18.47
CA PRO A 76 -5.38 -13.38 17.66
C PRO A 76 -4.19 -14.34 17.51
N PRO A 77 -4.42 -15.66 17.58
CA PRO A 77 -3.35 -16.62 17.33
C PRO A 77 -2.71 -16.28 15.98
N PRO A 78 -1.39 -16.50 15.80
CA PRO A 78 -0.75 -16.26 14.53
C PRO A 78 -1.52 -17.02 13.45
N LEU A 79 -2.28 -16.30 12.62
CA LEU A 79 -2.84 -16.93 11.44
C LEU A 79 -1.63 -17.38 10.62
N PRO A 80 -1.59 -18.62 10.12
CA PRO A 80 -0.67 -18.95 9.05
C PRO A 80 -1.03 -18.04 7.87
N LEU A 81 -0.30 -16.92 7.75
CA LEU A 81 -0.57 -15.92 6.73
C LEU A 81 -0.35 -16.58 5.36
N PRO A 82 -1.27 -16.43 4.41
CA PRO A 82 -1.11 -17.03 3.09
C PRO A 82 0.24 -16.64 2.48
N PRO A 83 1.01 -17.57 1.88
CA PRO A 83 2.29 -17.25 1.24
C PRO A 83 2.19 -16.13 0.19
N ALA A 84 1.02 -16.00 -0.44
CA ALA A 84 0.70 -14.94 -1.37
C ALA A 84 0.84 -13.53 -0.76
N TRP A 85 0.65 -13.37 0.55
CA TRP A 85 0.73 -12.06 1.22
C TRP A 85 2.18 -11.63 1.44
N ALA A 86 3.07 -12.57 1.81
CA ALA A 86 4.50 -12.29 1.84
C ALA A 86 5.03 -11.93 0.43
N LEU A 87 4.50 -12.59 -0.61
CA LEU A 87 4.81 -12.23 -2.00
C LEU A 87 4.28 -10.83 -2.37
N LEU A 88 3.08 -10.46 -1.92
CA LEU A 88 2.51 -9.13 -2.10
C LEU A 88 3.40 -8.05 -1.44
N ALA A 89 3.79 -8.26 -0.19
CA ALA A 89 4.71 -7.35 0.52
C ALA A 89 6.04 -7.18 -0.22
N ARG A 90 6.62 -8.28 -0.75
CA ARG A 90 7.82 -8.23 -1.60
C ARG A 90 7.61 -7.48 -2.91
N ARG A 91 6.46 -7.64 -3.56
CA ARG A 91 6.12 -6.89 -4.77
C ARG A 91 5.97 -5.40 -4.49
N ALA A 92 5.37 -5.02 -3.36
CA ALA A 92 5.22 -3.63 -2.94
C ALA A 92 6.58 -2.96 -2.72
N GLY A 93 7.48 -3.58 -1.94
CA GLY A 93 8.84 -3.06 -1.73
C GLY A 93 9.63 -2.90 -3.03
N ARG A 94 9.60 -3.92 -3.91
CA ARG A 94 10.27 -3.85 -5.23
C ARG A 94 9.69 -2.78 -6.14
N ALA A 95 8.38 -2.57 -6.14
CA ALA A 95 7.75 -1.51 -6.94
C ALA A 95 8.24 -0.12 -6.53
N MET A 96 8.67 0.05 -5.27
CA MET A 96 9.21 1.28 -4.72
C MET A 96 10.76 1.33 -4.76
N GLY A 97 11.43 0.30 -5.27
CA GLY A 97 12.90 0.21 -5.29
C GLY A 97 13.52 0.09 -3.89
N LEU A 98 12.77 -0.43 -2.91
CA LEU A 98 13.20 -0.51 -1.52
C LEU A 98 13.78 -1.89 -1.19
N GLU A 99 14.91 -1.89 -0.50
CA GLU A 99 15.58 -3.10 0.00
C GLU A 99 15.28 -3.36 1.48
N VAL A 100 14.95 -2.30 2.22
CA VAL A 100 14.43 -2.35 3.59
C VAL A 100 13.13 -1.56 3.60
N TYR A 101 12.03 -2.19 3.99
CA TYR A 101 10.71 -1.55 3.94
C TYR A 101 9.71 -2.20 4.90
N GLY A 102 8.67 -1.45 5.23
CA GLY A 102 7.48 -1.94 5.94
C GLY A 102 6.27 -1.87 5.02
N VAL A 103 5.32 -2.79 5.15
CA VAL A 103 4.05 -2.77 4.41
C VAL A 103 2.93 -2.97 5.41
N ASP A 104 2.01 -2.01 5.45
CA ASP A 104 0.81 -2.09 6.27
C ASP A 104 -0.35 -2.60 5.41
N ILE A 105 -0.96 -3.71 5.84
CA ILE A 105 -2.06 -4.38 5.15
C ILE A 105 -3.27 -4.43 6.06
N ILE A 106 -4.42 -4.06 5.53
CA ILE A 106 -5.72 -4.26 6.16
C ILE A 106 -6.41 -5.45 5.48
N VAL A 107 -7.01 -6.30 6.31
CA VAL A 107 -7.78 -7.47 5.87
C VAL A 107 -9.26 -7.17 6.08
N THR A 108 -9.99 -6.91 5.00
CA THR A 108 -11.45 -6.68 5.03
C THR A 108 -12.28 -7.94 4.77
N GLY A 109 -11.62 -9.02 4.36
CA GLY A 109 -12.20 -10.35 4.12
C GLY A 109 -11.11 -11.39 3.83
N PRO A 110 -11.45 -12.69 3.71
CA PRO A 110 -10.47 -13.79 3.58
C PRO A 110 -9.47 -13.62 2.42
N ASP A 111 -9.89 -13.01 1.31
CA ASP A 111 -9.09 -12.90 0.08
C ASP A 111 -8.89 -11.45 -0.40
N GLU A 112 -9.18 -10.46 0.44
CA GLU A 112 -9.11 -9.03 0.09
C GLU A 112 -8.06 -8.28 0.93
N PRO A 113 -6.75 -8.60 0.80
CA PRO A 113 -5.70 -7.83 1.45
C PRO A 113 -5.50 -6.49 0.73
N LEU A 114 -5.71 -5.40 1.44
CA LEU A 114 -5.44 -4.05 0.94
C LEU A 114 -4.10 -3.55 1.48
N VAL A 115 -3.14 -3.26 0.60
CA VAL A 115 -1.93 -2.51 0.98
C VAL A 115 -2.31 -1.05 1.18
N VAL A 116 -2.09 -0.55 2.40
CA VAL A 116 -2.46 0.80 2.82
C VAL A 116 -1.26 1.74 2.75
N ASP A 117 -0.10 1.25 3.18
CA ASP A 117 1.13 2.05 3.26
C ASP A 117 2.38 1.19 3.01
N VAL A 118 3.41 1.82 2.44
CA VAL A 118 4.75 1.24 2.24
C VAL A 118 5.79 2.21 2.79
N ASN A 119 6.43 1.80 3.89
CA ASN A 119 7.35 2.61 4.67
C ASN A 119 8.81 2.31 4.32
N ALA A 120 9.60 3.30 3.89
CA ALA A 120 11.03 3.15 3.63
C ALA A 120 11.90 3.10 4.90
N PHE A 121 11.39 3.61 6.03
CA PHE A 121 12.05 3.59 7.33
C PHE A 121 11.17 2.86 8.35
N PRO A 122 11.08 1.52 8.27
CA PRO A 122 10.07 0.82 9.03
C PRO A 122 10.48 0.66 10.49
N GLY A 123 9.75 1.34 11.39
CA GLY A 123 9.84 1.08 12.83
C GLY A 123 9.37 -0.34 13.19
N GLY A 124 9.85 -0.87 14.32
CA GLY A 124 9.37 -2.14 14.89
C GLY A 124 10.10 -3.41 14.40
N LEU A 125 10.87 -3.37 13.31
CA LEU A 125 11.67 -4.51 12.84
C LEU A 125 12.61 -5.06 13.93
N GLY A 126 13.16 -4.17 14.77
CA GLY A 126 14.11 -4.53 15.82
C GLY A 126 13.54 -5.44 16.92
N SER A 127 12.22 -5.55 17.04
CA SER A 127 11.56 -6.41 18.02
C SER A 127 11.30 -7.83 17.51
N HIS A 128 11.57 -8.11 16.23
CA HIS A 128 11.39 -9.44 15.64
C HIS A 128 12.66 -10.28 15.78
N ILE A 129 12.49 -11.56 16.14
CA ILE A 129 13.59 -12.54 16.11
C ILE A 129 14.16 -12.60 14.69
N GLY A 130 15.48 -12.37 14.56
CA GLY A 130 16.18 -12.37 13.28
C GLY A 130 16.07 -11.05 12.48
N GLY A 131 15.21 -10.11 12.88
CA GLY A 131 15.04 -8.82 12.23
C GLY A 131 16.30 -7.94 12.31
N PRO A 132 16.86 -7.69 13.51
CA PRO A 132 18.12 -6.97 13.66
C PRO A 132 19.28 -7.59 12.88
N GLN A 133 19.39 -8.92 12.89
CA GLN A 133 20.45 -9.64 12.17
C GLN A 133 20.31 -9.46 10.67
N ALA A 134 19.11 -9.62 10.11
CA ALA A 134 18.89 -9.40 8.68
C ALA A 134 19.24 -7.97 8.27
N LEU A 135 18.88 -6.98 9.08
CA LEU A 135 19.23 -5.58 8.82
C LEU A 135 20.73 -5.34 8.91
N ALA A 136 21.41 -5.94 9.89
CA ALA A 136 22.86 -5.87 10.05
C ALA A 136 23.58 -6.52 8.85
N ASP A 137 23.17 -7.72 8.45
CA ASP A 137 23.71 -8.42 7.27
C ASP A 137 23.56 -7.53 6.03
N LYS A 138 22.39 -6.94 5.81
CA LYS A 138 22.16 -5.99 4.71
C LYS A 138 23.10 -4.79 4.79
N ALA A 139 23.26 -4.18 5.96
CA ALA A 139 24.12 -3.02 6.12
C ALA A 139 25.60 -3.36 5.84
N LEU A 140 26.05 -4.53 6.29
CA LEU A 140 27.43 -5.00 6.13
C LEU A 140 27.74 -5.47 4.70
N HIS A 141 26.75 -5.99 3.97
CA HIS A 141 26.94 -6.58 2.64
C HIS A 141 26.33 -5.77 1.48
N GLY A 142 25.50 -4.76 1.78
CA GLY A 142 24.68 -3.98 0.84
C GLY A 142 25.40 -2.86 0.09
N SER A 143 26.73 -2.75 0.22
CA SER A 143 27.52 -1.78 -0.54
C SER A 143 27.80 -2.26 -1.97
N ARG A 144 26.76 -2.42 -2.80
CA ARG A 144 26.89 -2.39 -4.26
C ARG A 144 26.12 -1.20 -4.81
N ARG A 145 26.89 -0.28 -5.39
CA ARG A 145 26.54 1.02 -5.99
C ARG A 145 25.09 1.13 -6.48
N ILE A 146 24.37 2.16 -6.00
CA ILE A 146 23.35 2.82 -6.82
C ILE A 146 24.09 3.32 -8.06
N ASP A 147 23.84 2.69 -9.21
CA ASP A 147 24.28 3.24 -10.49
C ASP A 147 23.46 4.51 -10.74
N PRO A 148 24.08 5.71 -10.82
CA PRO A 148 23.35 6.97 -11.02
C PRO A 148 22.50 6.99 -12.30
N THR A 149 22.68 6.03 -13.20
CA THR A 149 21.95 5.92 -14.46
C THR A 149 20.56 5.28 -14.32
N ASP A 150 20.22 4.65 -13.19
CA ASP A 150 18.93 3.96 -13.02
C ASP A 150 17.79 4.92 -12.60
N THR A 151 18.12 6.00 -11.88
CA THR A 151 17.17 7.08 -11.55
C THR A 151 16.70 7.87 -12.78
N ASP A 152 17.51 7.88 -13.85
CA ASP A 152 17.19 8.58 -15.09
C ASP A 152 16.09 7.87 -15.91
N ARG A 153 15.92 6.55 -15.74
CA ARG A 153 14.84 5.78 -16.41
C ARG A 153 13.46 6.06 -15.83
N HIS A 154 13.35 6.22 -14.50
CA HIS A 154 12.08 6.57 -13.87
C HIS A 154 11.65 8.00 -14.21
N ARG A 155 12.62 8.94 -14.26
CA ARG A 155 12.36 10.33 -14.66
C ARG A 155 11.96 10.45 -16.13
N LYS A 156 12.60 9.68 -17.04
CA LYS A 156 12.24 9.65 -18.46
C LYS A 156 10.88 9.01 -18.74
N ARG A 157 10.46 8.00 -17.95
CA ARG A 157 9.12 7.41 -18.05
C ARG A 157 8.02 8.35 -17.54
N ALA A 158 8.27 9.07 -16.43
CA ALA A 158 7.35 10.11 -15.97
C ALA A 158 7.25 11.26 -16.99
N ALA A 159 8.37 11.69 -17.58
CA ALA A 159 8.37 12.74 -18.61
C ALA A 159 7.72 12.31 -19.95
N HIS A 160 7.74 11.02 -20.32
CA HIS A 160 6.99 10.51 -21.47
C HIS A 160 5.48 10.39 -21.21
N ALA A 161 5.06 10.17 -19.97
CA ALA A 161 3.65 10.13 -19.59
C ALA A 161 3.01 11.53 -19.48
N SER A 162 3.82 12.59 -19.33
CA SER A 162 3.36 13.98 -19.20
C SER A 162 3.37 14.79 -20.52
N ARG A 163 3.62 14.16 -21.68
CA ARG A 163 3.48 14.85 -22.97
C ARG A 163 1.98 15.06 -23.27
N PRO A 164 1.49 16.30 -23.45
CA PRO A 164 0.14 16.51 -23.92
C PRO A 164 0.02 15.93 -25.32
N THR A 165 -0.99 15.09 -25.56
CA THR A 165 -1.42 14.71 -26.90
C THR A 165 -1.94 15.96 -27.60
N ALA A 166 -1.05 16.66 -28.29
CA ALA A 166 -1.42 17.77 -29.15
C ALA A 166 -2.17 17.23 -30.38
N ASP A 167 -3.38 17.74 -30.52
CA ASP A 167 -4.12 17.97 -31.75
C ASP A 167 -4.47 16.75 -32.63
N ARG A 168 -5.60 16.11 -32.29
CA ARG A 168 -6.36 15.28 -33.23
C ARG A 168 -7.60 16.05 -33.63
N GLN A 169 -7.49 16.88 -34.66
CA GLN A 169 -8.64 17.55 -35.28
C GLN A 169 -9.70 16.52 -35.71
N PRO A 170 -11.00 16.72 -35.41
CA PRO A 170 -12.05 15.87 -35.91
C PRO A 170 -12.30 16.16 -37.40
N ASN A 171 -11.99 15.19 -38.25
CA ASN A 171 -12.21 15.25 -39.69
C ASN A 171 -13.71 15.02 -39.99
N THR A 172 -14.53 16.08 -39.94
CA THR A 172 -15.94 16.05 -40.35
C THR A 172 -16.05 16.13 -41.87
N ARG A 173 -16.00 14.96 -42.55
CA ARG A 173 -16.49 14.84 -43.93
C ARG A 173 -18.01 14.79 -43.93
N VAL A 174 -18.65 15.93 -44.15
CA VAL A 174 -20.04 16.01 -44.59
C VAL A 174 -20.09 15.58 -46.06
N ARG A 175 -20.81 14.48 -46.36
CA ARG A 175 -21.17 14.11 -47.74
C ARG A 175 -22.37 14.98 -48.17
N PRO A 176 -22.37 15.60 -49.36
CA PRO A 176 -23.60 16.16 -49.92
C PRO A 176 -24.49 15.01 -50.42
N ARG A 177 -25.79 15.12 -50.14
CA ARG A 177 -26.81 14.31 -50.82
C ARG A 177 -26.97 14.85 -52.24
N GLY A 178 -26.87 13.96 -53.21
CA GLY A 178 -27.19 14.15 -54.63
C GLY A 178 -27.44 12.78 -55.21
#